data_AF-A0ABC8QW52-F1
#
_entry.id   AF-A0ABC8QW52-F1
#
_cell.length_a   1.000
_cell.length_b   1.000
_cell.length_c   1.000
_cell.angle_alpha   90.00
_cell.angle_beta   90.00
_cell.angle_gamma   90.00
#
_symmetry.space_group_name_H-M   'P 1'
#
loop_
_entity.id
_entity.type
_entity.pdbx_description
1 polymer ?
#
loop_
_entity_poly.entity_id
_entity_poly.type
_entity_poly.pdbx_seq_one_letter_code
_entity_poly.pdbx_strand_id
1 'polypeptide(L)'
;VIGVVVADTKENAKLAARKVHVEYEELPAILSIQDALKSNSFHPNTEKTLTKGDVELCFRSGECDNIILGEVQVGGQEHFYLEPHSSLVWTMDGGNEVHMISSTQ
;
A
#
# COMPACT_ATOMS: atom_id res chain seq x y z
N VAL A 1 -11.53 1.40 4.28
CA VAL A 1 -12.65 1.63 5.24
C VAL A 1 -13.88 1.97 4.43
N ILE A 2 -14.98 1.25 4.58
CA ILE A 2 -16.24 1.51 3.85
C ILE A 2 -17.14 2.49 4.63
N GLY A 3 -17.04 2.48 5.96
CA GLY A 3 -17.71 3.42 6.86
C GLY A 3 -17.13 3.34 8.27
N VAL A 4 -17.59 4.22 9.16
CA VAL A 4 -17.16 4.30 10.57
C VAL A 4 -18.39 4.22 11.47
N VAL A 5 -18.32 3.39 12.51
CA VAL A 5 -19.36 3.33 13.55
C VAL A 5 -18.91 4.15 14.75
N VAL A 6 -19.78 5.07 15.18
CA VAL A 6 -19.58 5.89 16.36
C VAL A 6 -20.49 5.38 17.47
N ALA A 7 -19.94 5.17 18.66
CA ALA A 7 -20.67 4.76 19.84
C ALA A 7 -20.05 5.39 21.10
N ASP A 8 -20.77 5.30 22.22
CA ASP A 8 -20.35 5.73 23.55
C ASP A 8 -19.14 4.95 24.09
N THR A 9 -18.96 3.69 23.68
CA THR A 9 -17.81 2.86 24.06
C THR A 9 -17.17 2.17 22.85
N LYS A 10 -15.87 1.89 22.96
CA LYS A 10 -15.11 1.13 21.95
C LYS A 10 -15.71 -0.25 21.68
N GLU A 11 -16.23 -0.92 22.71
CA GLU A 11 -16.81 -2.25 22.57
C GLU A 11 -18.16 -2.20 21.83
N ASN A 12 -19.03 -1.24 22.16
CA ASN A 12 -20.29 -1.03 21.44
C ASN A 12 -20.03 -0.72 19.96
N ALA A 13 -19.06 0.14 19.65
CA ALA A 13 -18.69 0.45 18.27
C ALA A 13 -18.25 -0.81 17.50
N LYS A 14 -17.41 -1.66 18.12
CA LYS A 14 -16.97 -2.92 17.52
C LYS A 14 -18.12 -3.90 17.29
N LEU A 15 -19.00 -4.08 18.26
CA LEU A 15 -20.13 -4.99 18.16
C LEU A 15 -21.14 -4.52 17.10
N ALA A 16 -21.39 -3.21 17.03
CA ALA A 16 -22.28 -2.62 16.03
C ALA A 16 -21.67 -2.69 14.62
N ALA A 17 -20.37 -2.43 14.46
CA ALA A 17 -19.68 -2.56 13.17
C ALA A 17 -19.80 -3.96 12.57
N ARG A 18 -19.76 -5.01 13.41
CA ARG A 18 -19.95 -6.41 12.96
C ARG A 18 -21.38 -6.73 12.48
N LYS A 19 -22.36 -5.89 12.80
CA LYS A 19 -23.76 -6.08 12.37
C LYS A 19 -24.07 -5.38 11.04
N VAL A 20 -23.16 -4.55 10.53
CA VAL A 20 -23.34 -3.87 9.25
C VAL A 20 -23.30 -4.91 8.13
N HIS A 21 -24.40 -5.01 7.38
CA HIS A 21 -24.46 -5.83 6.18
C HIS A 21 -24.09 -4.98 4.96
N VAL A 22 -23.19 -5.50 4.14
CA VAL A 22 -22.77 -4.87 2.88
C VAL A 22 -22.91 -5.91 1.78
N GLU A 23 -23.62 -5.55 0.73
CA GLU A 23 -23.76 -6.35 -0.48
C GLU A 23 -22.65 -5.96 -1.46
N TYR A 24 -22.03 -6.95 -2.10
CA TYR A 24 -20.95 -6.76 -3.06
C TYR A 24 -21.24 -7.49 -4.35
N GLU A 25 -20.75 -6.94 -5.45
CA GLU A 25 -20.58 -7.65 -6.72
C GLU A 25 -19.09 -7.93 -6.90
N GLU A 26 -18.74 -9.19 -7.19
CA GLU A 26 -17.35 -9.57 -7.42
C GLU A 26 -16.87 -9.10 -8.79
N LEU A 27 -15.71 -8.45 -8.82
CA LEU A 27 -15.02 -8.05 -10.04
C LEU A 27 -13.65 -8.76 -10.11
N PRO A 28 -13.09 -8.96 -11.32
CA PRO A 28 -11.76 -9.55 -11.47
C PRO A 28 -10.69 -8.77 -10.70
N ALA A 29 -9.93 -9.47 -9.83
CA ALA A 29 -8.89 -8.88 -9.01
C ALA A 29 -7.49 -9.16 -9.58
N ILE A 30 -6.60 -8.17 -9.49
CA ILE A 30 -5.18 -8.28 -9.82
C ILE A 30 -4.41 -8.23 -8.49
N LEU A 31 -3.83 -9.36 -8.09
CA LEU A 31 -3.22 -9.51 -6.76
C LEU A 31 -1.70 -9.71 -6.80
N SER A 32 -1.16 -10.31 -7.86
CA SER A 32 0.28 -10.56 -7.98
C SER A 32 0.95 -9.59 -8.95
N ILE A 33 2.28 -9.44 -8.80
CA ILE A 33 3.10 -8.68 -9.75
C ILE A 33 2.95 -9.26 -11.16
N GLN A 34 2.88 -10.59 -11.29
CA GLN A 34 2.75 -11.27 -12.57
C GLN A 34 1.40 -10.99 -13.25
N ASP A 35 0.32 -10.90 -12.48
CA ASP A 35 -1.00 -10.55 -13.02
C ASP A 35 -1.03 -9.11 -13.51
N ALA A 36 -0.40 -8.19 -12.76
CA ALA A 36 -0.29 -6.79 -13.17
C ALA A 36 0.54 -6.62 -14.46
N LEU A 37 1.62 -7.40 -14.63
CA LEU A 37 2.40 -7.43 -15.88
C LEU A 37 1.54 -7.91 -17.05
N LYS A 38 0.82 -9.03 -16.89
CA LYS A 38 -0.04 -9.60 -17.94
C LYS A 38 -1.17 -8.67 -18.37
N SER A 39 -1.71 -7.88 -17.43
CA SER A 39 -2.81 -6.95 -17.68
C SER A 39 -2.37 -5.52 -18.00
N ASN A 40 -1.06 -5.25 -18.11
CA ASN A 40 -0.49 -3.90 -18.24
C ASN A 40 -1.03 -2.90 -17.18
N SER A 41 -1.25 -3.37 -15.95
CA SER A 41 -1.84 -2.57 -14.87
C SER A 41 -0.74 -1.91 -14.04
N PHE A 42 -0.24 -0.78 -14.53
CA PHE A 42 0.80 0.02 -13.87
C PHE A 42 0.26 1.35 -13.34
N HIS A 43 0.93 1.90 -12.33
CA HIS A 43 0.69 3.28 -11.94
C HIS A 43 1.20 4.21 -13.05
N PRO A 44 0.45 5.28 -13.40
CA PRO A 44 0.85 6.17 -14.46
C PRO A 44 2.13 6.94 -14.08
N ASN A 45 2.99 7.21 -15.06
CA ASN A 45 4.21 8.02 -14.93
C ASN A 45 5.25 7.50 -13.91
N THR A 46 5.34 6.18 -13.71
CA THR A 46 6.31 5.57 -12.78
C THR A 46 7.51 4.89 -13.43
N GLU A 47 7.61 4.90 -14.77
CA GLU A 47 8.77 4.36 -15.46
C GLU A 47 10.02 5.18 -15.10
N LYS A 48 11.02 4.50 -14.55
CA LYS A 48 12.28 5.09 -14.12
C LYS A 48 13.42 4.20 -14.61
N THR A 49 14.31 4.77 -15.40
CA THR A 49 15.48 4.06 -15.94
C THR A 49 16.73 4.88 -15.70
N LEU A 50 17.78 4.22 -15.20
CA LEU A 50 19.11 4.79 -15.04
C LEU A 50 20.08 3.91 -15.82
N THR A 51 20.80 4.50 -16.78
CA THR A 51 21.75 3.79 -17.64
C THR A 51 23.12 4.47 -17.56
N LYS A 52 24.20 3.69 -17.53
CA LYS A 52 25.58 4.20 -17.55
C LYS A 52 26.45 3.31 -18.43
N GLY A 53 27.14 3.94 -19.39
CA GLY A 53 27.97 3.23 -20.38
C GLY A 53 27.14 2.59 -21.49
N ASP A 54 27.77 1.71 -22.26
CA ASP A 54 27.15 0.97 -23.37
C ASP A 54 27.16 -0.53 -23.07
N VAL A 55 26.04 -1.00 -22.49
CA VAL A 55 25.86 -2.41 -22.10
C VAL A 55 25.82 -3.32 -23.33
N GLU A 56 25.27 -2.85 -24.45
CA GLU A 56 25.15 -3.67 -25.66
C GLU A 56 26.47 -3.85 -26.38
N LEU A 57 27.34 -2.84 -26.35
CA LEU A 57 28.71 -3.01 -26.83
C LEU A 57 29.45 -4.08 -26.01
N CYS A 58 29.29 -4.09 -24.69
CA CYS A 58 29.94 -5.07 -23.80
C CYS A 58 29.49 -6.51 -24.09
N PHE A 59 28.19 -6.74 -24.29
CA PHE A 59 27.68 -8.06 -24.65
C PHE A 59 28.12 -8.52 -26.05
N ARG A 60 28.21 -7.60 -27.03
CA ARG A 60 28.59 -7.94 -28.41
C ARG A 60 30.09 -8.08 -28.62
N SER A 61 30.92 -7.36 -27.86
CA SER A 61 32.38 -7.34 -28.04
C SER A 61 33.05 -8.67 -27.65
N GLY A 62 32.34 -9.53 -26.91
CA GLY A 62 32.90 -10.76 -26.37
C GLY A 62 33.85 -10.53 -25.20
N GLU A 63 33.84 -9.32 -24.60
CA GLU A 63 34.61 -9.01 -23.39
C GLU A 63 34.04 -9.68 -22.13
N CYS A 64 32.83 -10.24 -22.19
CA CYS A 64 32.23 -11.00 -21.10
C CYS A 64 32.53 -12.50 -21.22
N ASP A 65 33.37 -13.03 -20.33
CA ASP A 65 33.68 -14.47 -20.29
C ASP A 65 32.49 -15.35 -19.87
N ASN A 66 31.58 -14.81 -19.05
CA ASN A 66 30.44 -15.54 -18.51
C ASN A 66 29.20 -14.64 -18.41
N ILE A 67 28.02 -15.23 -18.66
CA ILE A 67 26.71 -14.57 -18.52
C ILE A 67 25.85 -15.42 -17.59
N ILE A 68 25.33 -14.80 -16.52
CA ILE A 68 24.46 -15.45 -15.55
C ILE A 68 23.11 -14.75 -15.57
N LEU A 69 22.04 -15.53 -15.71
CA LEU A 69 20.66 -15.05 -15.74
C LEU A 69 19.88 -15.69 -14.59
N GLY A 70 19.03 -14.91 -13.94
CA GLY A 70 18.18 -15.39 -12.86
C GLY A 70 17.24 -14.29 -12.38
N GLU A 71 16.25 -14.72 -11.60
CA GLU A 71 15.27 -13.84 -10.98
C GLU A 71 15.24 -14.11 -9.47
N VAL A 72 14.92 -13.08 -8.70
CA VAL A 72 14.73 -13.18 -7.25
C VAL A 72 13.44 -12.46 -6.87
N GLN A 73 12.72 -13.03 -5.91
CA GLN A 73 11.55 -12.40 -5.31
C GLN A 73 11.83 -12.08 -3.85
N VAL A 74 11.41 -10.89 -3.42
CA VAL A 74 11.51 -10.43 -2.03
C VAL A 74 10.10 -10.11 -1.55
N GLY A 75 9.73 -10.67 -0.40
CA GLY A 75 8.41 -10.49 0.19
C GLY A 75 8.21 -9.09 0.79
N GLY A 76 6.97 -8.79 1.15
CA GLY A 76 6.62 -7.60 1.92
C GLY A 76 7.06 -7.68 3.38
N GLN A 77 7.01 -6.53 4.06
CA GLN A 77 7.32 -6.41 5.48
C GLN A 77 6.32 -5.48 6.14
N GLU A 78 5.80 -5.88 7.30
CA GLU A 78 4.97 -5.03 8.15
C GLU A 78 5.88 -4.15 9.04
N HIS A 79 5.51 -2.89 9.23
CA HIS A 79 6.25 -1.95 10.08
C HIS A 79 6.28 -2.43 11.53
N PHE A 80 5.16 -2.98 11.99
CA PHE A 80 5.02 -3.58 13.33
C PHE A 80 5.46 -2.62 14.45
N TYR A 81 5.08 -1.35 14.31
CA TYR A 81 5.27 -0.35 15.36
C TYR A 81 4.59 -0.80 16.67
N LEU A 82 5.21 -0.46 17.79
CA LEU A 82 4.66 -0.82 19.12
C LEU A 82 3.38 -0.03 19.45
N GLU A 83 3.27 1.20 18.94
CA GLU A 83 2.04 2.00 19.02
C GLU A 83 1.28 1.93 17.69
N PRO A 84 0.07 1.33 17.65
CA PRO A 84 -0.76 1.36 16.46
C PRO A 84 -1.25 2.76 16.09
N HIS A 85 -1.63 2.97 14.82
CA HIS A 85 -2.26 4.23 14.40
C HIS A 85 -3.40 4.62 15.34
N SER A 86 -3.29 5.83 15.88
CA SER A 86 -4.20 6.38 16.89
C SER A 86 -4.39 7.87 16.67
N SER A 87 -5.62 8.32 16.84
CA SER A 87 -6.00 9.73 16.79
C SER A 87 -7.07 10.01 17.83
N LEU A 88 -6.93 11.12 18.55
CA LEU A 88 -7.92 11.66 19.47
C LEU A 88 -8.33 13.05 19.00
N VAL A 89 -9.64 13.26 18.87
CA VAL A 89 -10.21 14.48 18.30
C VAL A 89 -11.33 14.97 19.20
N TRP A 90 -11.37 16.28 19.47
CA TRP A 90 -12.47 16.91 20.19
C TRP A 90 -12.70 18.35 19.72
N THR A 91 -13.95 18.81 19.88
CA THR A 91 -14.34 20.17 19.53
C THR A 91 -13.94 21.15 20.63
N MET A 92 -13.54 22.34 20.22
CA MET A 92 -13.24 23.50 21.04
C MET A 92 -14.20 24.64 20.66
N ASP A 93 -14.24 25.71 21.45
CA ASP A 93 -14.99 26.96 21.16
C ASP A 93 -16.43 26.75 20.67
N GLY A 94 -17.18 25.92 21.41
CA GLY A 94 -18.58 25.65 21.10
C GLY A 94 -18.81 24.88 19.79
N GLY A 95 -17.77 24.25 19.23
CA GLY A 95 -17.84 23.48 17.99
C GLY A 95 -17.21 24.16 16.76
N ASN A 96 -16.72 25.41 16.91
CA ASN A 96 -16.12 26.15 15.79
C ASN A 96 -14.67 25.76 15.51
N GLU A 97 -14.02 25.12 16.48
CA GLU A 97 -12.65 24.63 16.35
C GLU A 97 -12.58 23.15 16.71
N VAL A 98 -11.55 22.47 16.20
CA VAL A 98 -11.27 21.07 16.50
C VAL A 98 -9.80 20.94 16.86
N HIS A 99 -9.54 20.29 17.99
CA HIS A 99 -8.19 19.89 18.36
C HIS A 99 -8.01 18.40 18.05
N MET A 100 -6.83 18.05 17.55
CA MET A 100 -6.46 16.68 17.19
C MET A 100 -5.05 16.36 17.68
N ILE A 101 -4.93 15.21 18.34
CA ILE A 101 -3.65 14.57 18.63
C ILE A 101 -3.59 13.29 17.80
N SER A 102 -2.49 13.07 17.08
CA SER A 102 -2.35 11.91 16.19
C SER A 102 -0.94 11.34 16.23
N SER A 103 -0.84 10.01 16.20
CA SER A 103 0.41 9.30 15.91
C SER A 103 0.63 9.31 14.39
N THR A 104 1.40 10.29 13.92
CA THR A 104 1.72 10.56 12.51
C THR A 104 3.19 10.98 12.34
N GLN A 105 3.74 10.80 11.13
CA GLN A 105 5.03 11.34 10.70
C GLN A 105 4.87 12.71 10.05
#